data_AF-A0A970LG48-F1
#
_entry.id   AF-A0A970LG48-F1
#
_cell.length_a   1.000
_cell.length_b   1.000
_cell.length_c   1.000
_cell.angle_alpha   90.00
_cell.angle_beta   90.00
_cell.angle_gamma   90.00
#
_symmetry.space_group_name_H-M   'P 1'
#
loop_
_entity.id
_entity.type
_entity.pdbx_description
1 polymer ?
#
loop_
_entity_poly.entity_id
_entity_poly.type
_entity_poly.pdbx_seq_one_letter_code
_entity_poly.pdbx_strand_id
1 'polypeptide(L)'
;DPRVLEAVIELVKEQNPGSVKIIERCAQGRDTLVAMEGCGIVDVAKRTGAELCPLDDVEWEMFDTGIPNSFRTFPVAKIIKEADVYIGLPKMKVHIHTGITNALKLQFGCLPDYFWMAECHRDDIYQKITNLNIANKATWFLVDCLYACQGNGPFSPYPDDLIKDFNVMYAGSNPVALDTVCEAIMDWDQPGTNPVTVCAANNGLGTNKLEEIEIVGEPIANVKRRFNKADTALTGVFEGVNVVVGSACEPGCRVLVRMALDALKVNGVLARRKKPLTIFTGLQFEPYVKDAEGDIIVYGDCAKKMLEFYPDAKYFGSSEEHKPCTPIWSNKPVIGLVPYVTSISPEE
;
A
#
# COMPACT_ATOMS: atom_id res chain seq x y z
N ASP A 1 -6.90 -14.57 -3.73
CA ASP A 1 -7.94 -15.53 -3.26
C ASP A 1 -7.32 -16.93 -3.24
N PRO A 2 -7.50 -17.79 -2.21
CA PRO A 2 -6.89 -19.11 -2.17
C PRO A 2 -7.35 -20.02 -3.32
N ARG A 3 -8.56 -19.84 -3.85
CA ARG A 3 -9.06 -20.60 -5.00
C ARG A 3 -8.31 -20.25 -6.28
N VAL A 4 -8.00 -18.96 -6.46
CA VAL A 4 -7.18 -18.50 -7.59
C VAL A 4 -5.75 -19.03 -7.48
N LEU A 5 -5.17 -18.99 -6.28
CA LEU A 5 -3.83 -19.52 -6.04
C LEU A 5 -3.76 -21.01 -6.37
N GLU A 6 -4.73 -21.80 -5.92
CA GLU A 6 -4.80 -23.24 -6.20
C GLU A 6 -4.88 -23.53 -7.69
N ALA A 7 -5.79 -22.88 -8.41
CA ALA A 7 -5.94 -23.04 -9.86
C ALA A 7 -4.65 -22.68 -10.63
N VAL A 8 -3.95 -21.62 -10.22
CA VAL A 8 -2.67 -21.24 -10.83
C VAL A 8 -1.61 -22.32 -10.58
N ILE A 9 -1.52 -22.85 -9.36
CA ILE A 9 -0.55 -23.90 -9.04
C ILE A 9 -0.83 -25.17 -9.84
N GLU A 10 -2.10 -25.55 -10.01
CA GLU A 10 -2.50 -26.70 -10.83
C GLU A 10 -2.05 -26.52 -12.30
N LEU A 11 -2.34 -25.36 -12.90
CA LEU A 11 -1.90 -25.05 -14.28
C LEU A 11 -0.38 -25.04 -14.43
N VAL A 12 0.34 -24.53 -13.42
CA VAL A 12 1.81 -24.56 -13.40
C VAL A 12 2.33 -25.99 -13.33
N LYS A 13 1.71 -26.86 -12.52
CA LYS A 13 2.09 -28.27 -12.39
C LYS A 13 1.91 -29.07 -13.68
N GLU A 14 0.93 -28.73 -14.52
CA GLU A 14 0.77 -29.34 -15.85
C GLU A 14 2.01 -29.13 -16.74
N GLN A 15 2.83 -28.12 -16.45
CA GLN A 15 4.09 -27.83 -17.16
C GLN A 15 5.29 -28.62 -16.60
N ASN A 16 5.08 -29.52 -15.63
CA ASN A 16 6.09 -30.35 -14.98
C ASN A 16 7.31 -29.56 -14.41
N PRO A 17 7.09 -28.53 -13.58
CA PRO A 17 8.17 -27.78 -12.96
C PRO A 17 8.95 -28.65 -11.96
N GLY A 18 10.23 -28.34 -11.75
CA GLY A 18 11.05 -29.05 -10.75
C GLY A 18 10.59 -28.82 -9.31
N SER A 19 10.05 -27.62 -9.01
CA SER A 19 9.41 -27.29 -7.73
C SER A 19 8.43 -26.13 -7.91
N VAL A 20 7.47 -26.00 -6.98
CA VAL A 20 6.56 -24.86 -6.90
C VAL A 20 6.61 -24.31 -5.48
N LYS A 21 6.91 -23.02 -5.34
CA LYS A 21 7.03 -22.34 -4.05
C LYS A 21 6.03 -21.20 -3.96
N ILE A 22 5.38 -21.06 -2.81
CA ILE A 22 4.46 -19.98 -2.50
C ILE A 22 5.18 -19.02 -1.57
N ILE A 23 5.45 -17.81 -2.06
CA ILE A 23 6.00 -16.72 -1.27
C ILE A 23 4.90 -15.72 -0.90
N GLU A 24 4.98 -15.18 0.31
CA GLU A 24 4.10 -14.11 0.78
C GLU A 24 4.81 -13.31 1.86
N ARG A 25 4.32 -12.10 2.11
CA ARG A 25 4.73 -11.23 3.19
C ARG A 25 3.52 -10.46 3.69
N CYS A 26 3.14 -10.68 4.93
CA CYS A 26 2.01 -9.94 5.49
C CYS A 26 2.35 -8.46 5.71
N ALA A 27 1.31 -7.62 5.74
CA ALA A 27 1.45 -6.24 6.14
C ALA A 27 1.71 -6.11 7.66
N GLN A 28 2.35 -5.00 8.05
CA GLN A 28 2.44 -4.46 9.42
C GLN A 28 2.54 -5.48 10.58
N GLY A 29 3.77 -5.91 10.92
CA GLY A 29 4.12 -6.44 12.24
C GLY A 29 3.36 -7.69 12.68
N ARG A 30 2.72 -8.40 11.75
CA ARG A 30 2.15 -9.72 11.97
C ARG A 30 3.16 -10.79 11.54
N ASP A 31 2.90 -12.00 12.00
CA ASP A 31 3.55 -13.19 11.49
C ASP A 31 2.93 -13.56 10.13
N THR A 32 3.77 -13.70 9.10
CA THR A 32 3.28 -14.00 7.75
C THR A 32 2.63 -15.37 7.66
N LEU A 33 3.14 -16.37 8.37
CA LEU A 33 2.56 -17.71 8.35
C LEU A 33 1.16 -17.71 8.96
N VAL A 34 0.93 -16.96 10.05
CA VAL A 34 -0.40 -16.73 10.63
C VAL A 34 -1.34 -16.07 9.61
N ALA A 35 -0.86 -15.08 8.85
CA ALA A 35 -1.66 -14.45 7.80
C ALA A 35 -1.99 -15.42 6.65
N MET A 36 -1.02 -16.25 6.24
CA MET A 36 -1.20 -17.27 5.21
C MET A 36 -2.23 -18.33 5.64
N GLU A 37 -2.22 -18.72 6.92
CA GLU A 37 -3.20 -19.63 7.50
C GLU A 37 -4.61 -19.01 7.48
N GLY A 38 -4.76 -17.77 7.98
CA GLY A 38 -6.03 -17.06 7.98
C GLY A 38 -6.62 -16.79 6.58
N CYS A 39 -5.75 -16.72 5.55
CA CYS A 39 -6.15 -16.57 4.15
C CYS A 39 -6.36 -17.91 3.41
N GLY A 40 -6.14 -19.05 4.06
CA GLY A 40 -6.28 -20.39 3.47
C GLY A 40 -5.14 -20.81 2.53
N ILE A 41 -4.04 -20.05 2.48
CA ILE A 41 -2.87 -20.35 1.62
C ILE A 41 -2.16 -21.63 2.09
N VAL A 42 -2.08 -21.84 3.41
CA VAL A 42 -1.47 -23.04 3.99
C VAL A 42 -2.18 -24.32 3.53
N ASP A 43 -3.51 -24.28 3.43
CA ASP A 43 -4.27 -25.46 2.98
C ASP A 43 -4.15 -25.69 1.48
N VAL A 44 -4.03 -24.63 0.66
CA VAL A 44 -3.69 -24.76 -0.75
C VAL A 44 -2.33 -25.43 -0.93
N ALA A 45 -1.32 -25.03 -0.15
CA ALA A 45 0.00 -25.65 -0.19
C ALA A 45 -0.06 -27.14 0.16
N LYS A 46 -0.83 -27.54 1.18
CA LYS A 46 -1.04 -28.96 1.54
C LYS A 46 -1.70 -29.76 0.41
N ARG A 47 -2.78 -29.23 -0.19
CA ARG A 47 -3.53 -29.91 -1.27
C ARG A 47 -2.71 -30.06 -2.54
N THR A 48 -1.96 -29.02 -2.89
CA THR A 48 -1.16 -29.00 -4.11
C THR A 48 0.22 -29.62 -3.91
N GLY A 49 0.76 -29.66 -2.69
CA GLY A 49 2.14 -30.04 -2.42
C GLY A 49 3.16 -28.96 -2.81
N ALA A 50 2.74 -27.70 -2.96
CA ALA A 50 3.64 -26.56 -3.12
C ALA A 50 4.35 -26.25 -1.79
N GLU A 51 5.60 -25.79 -1.86
CA GLU A 51 6.40 -25.41 -0.70
C GLU A 51 5.97 -24.02 -0.20
N LEU A 52 5.72 -23.87 1.11
CA LEU A 52 5.46 -22.58 1.73
C LEU A 52 6.79 -21.91 2.08
N CYS A 53 7.01 -20.70 1.57
CA CYS A 53 8.21 -19.92 1.81
C CYS A 53 7.83 -18.50 2.25
N PRO A 54 7.34 -18.30 3.48
CA PRO A 54 7.10 -16.95 4.00
C PRO A 54 8.39 -16.13 3.95
N LEU A 55 8.33 -14.90 3.47
CA LEU A 55 9.52 -14.07 3.25
C LEU A 55 10.20 -13.60 4.55
N ASP A 56 9.61 -13.85 5.71
CA ASP A 56 10.19 -13.59 7.03
C ASP A 56 11.51 -14.36 7.24
N ASP A 57 11.59 -15.59 6.72
CA ASP A 57 12.63 -16.58 7.05
C ASP A 57 13.44 -17.02 5.82
N VAL A 58 13.73 -16.10 4.90
CA VAL A 58 14.52 -16.38 3.69
C VAL A 58 15.86 -15.65 3.67
N GLU A 59 16.77 -16.11 2.82
CA GLU A 59 18.02 -15.39 2.58
C GLU A 59 17.79 -14.16 1.67
N TRP A 60 18.48 -13.07 2.02
CA TRP A 60 18.41 -11.79 1.31
C TRP A 60 19.78 -11.41 0.77
N GLU A 61 19.79 -10.74 -0.39
CA GLU A 61 20.98 -10.11 -0.95
C GLU A 61 20.71 -8.64 -1.27
N MET A 62 21.72 -7.78 -1.11
CA MET A 62 21.59 -6.37 -1.47
C MET A 62 21.71 -6.21 -2.98
N PHE A 63 20.66 -5.69 -3.60
CA PHE A 63 20.63 -5.31 -5.00
C PHE A 63 20.90 -3.81 -5.15
N ASP A 64 21.79 -3.44 -6.06
CA ASP A 64 22.04 -2.05 -6.45
C ASP A 64 21.51 -1.83 -7.87
N THR A 65 20.57 -0.89 -8.03
CA THR A 65 20.04 -0.51 -9.35
C THR A 65 21.08 0.13 -10.26
N GLY A 66 22.19 0.66 -9.70
CA GLY A 66 23.21 1.41 -10.43
C GLY A 66 22.77 2.81 -10.88
N ILE A 67 21.53 3.21 -10.57
CA ILE A 67 20.94 4.49 -10.97
C ILE A 67 21.02 5.45 -9.78
N PRO A 68 21.41 6.73 -9.97
CA PRO A 68 21.45 7.74 -8.91
C PRO A 68 20.03 8.22 -8.57
N ASN A 69 19.16 7.30 -8.13
CA ASN A 69 17.78 7.56 -7.73
C ASN A 69 17.54 7.19 -6.26
N SER A 70 16.36 7.54 -5.75
CA SER A 70 15.91 7.14 -4.42
C SER A 70 15.82 5.62 -4.29
N PHE A 71 16.22 5.09 -3.12
CA PHE A 71 16.17 3.64 -2.85
C PHE A 71 16.97 2.83 -3.89
N ARG A 72 18.19 3.28 -4.15
CA ARG A 72 19.11 2.68 -5.10
C ARG A 72 19.54 1.26 -4.71
N THR A 73 19.79 1.04 -3.41
CA THR A 73 20.25 -0.24 -2.87
C THR A 73 19.24 -0.77 -1.85
N PHE A 74 18.81 -2.01 -2.03
CA PHE A 74 17.81 -2.64 -1.17
C PHE A 74 17.90 -4.17 -1.22
N PRO A 75 17.39 -4.86 -0.19
CA PRO A 75 17.43 -6.30 -0.13
C PRO A 75 16.40 -6.92 -1.09
N VAL A 76 16.80 -8.02 -1.72
CA VAL A 76 15.97 -8.87 -2.56
C VAL A 76 16.09 -10.30 -2.08
N ALA A 77 14.97 -11.02 -2.01
CA ALA A 77 14.96 -12.39 -1.53
C ALA A 77 15.64 -13.31 -2.57
N LYS A 78 16.62 -14.10 -2.15
CA LYS A 78 17.34 -15.02 -3.06
C LYS A 78 16.40 -16.01 -3.75
N ILE A 79 15.39 -16.48 -3.04
CA ILE A 79 14.35 -17.36 -3.60
C ILE A 79 13.63 -16.75 -4.82
N ILE A 80 13.48 -15.42 -4.89
CA ILE A 80 12.92 -14.72 -6.07
C ILE A 80 13.97 -14.67 -7.18
N LYS A 81 15.23 -14.39 -6.84
CA LYS A 81 16.34 -14.26 -7.80
C LYS A 81 16.72 -15.57 -8.47
N GLU A 82 16.60 -16.67 -7.75
CA GLU A 82 16.95 -18.03 -8.17
C GLU A 82 15.79 -18.73 -8.89
N ALA A 83 14.58 -18.15 -8.87
CA ALA A 83 13.44 -18.74 -9.55
C ALA A 83 13.56 -18.62 -11.08
N ASP A 84 13.32 -19.72 -11.80
CA ASP A 84 13.25 -19.71 -13.26
C ASP A 84 12.04 -18.92 -13.77
N VAL A 85 10.93 -18.97 -13.03
CA VAL A 85 9.68 -18.27 -13.33
C VAL A 85 9.10 -17.71 -12.03
N TYR A 86 8.84 -16.40 -12.02
CA TYR A 86 8.14 -15.72 -10.92
C TYR A 86 6.77 -15.21 -11.39
N ILE A 87 5.70 -15.79 -10.82
CA ILE A 87 4.31 -15.42 -11.12
C ILE A 87 3.72 -14.59 -9.97
N GLY A 88 3.34 -13.35 -10.25
CA GLY A 88 2.66 -12.47 -9.30
C GLY A 88 1.13 -12.58 -9.34
N LEU A 89 0.48 -12.56 -8.18
CA LEU A 89 -0.99 -12.62 -8.06
C LEU A 89 -1.56 -11.33 -7.41
N PRO A 90 -1.48 -10.17 -8.07
CA PRO A 90 -1.95 -8.92 -7.49
C PRO A 90 -3.48 -8.88 -7.38
N LYS A 91 -3.96 -8.07 -6.44
CA LYS A 91 -5.38 -7.70 -6.31
C LYS A 91 -5.62 -6.33 -6.94
N MET A 92 -6.71 -6.21 -7.70
CA MET A 92 -7.16 -4.93 -8.22
C MET A 92 -7.83 -4.10 -7.13
N LYS A 93 -7.23 -2.96 -6.78
CA LYS A 93 -7.84 -1.98 -5.88
C LYS A 93 -7.31 -0.58 -6.08
N VAL A 94 -8.11 0.41 -5.71
CA VAL A 94 -7.64 1.76 -5.43
C VAL A 94 -6.86 1.72 -4.12
N HIS A 95 -5.72 2.40 -4.11
CA HIS A 95 -4.83 2.45 -2.95
C HIS A 95 -4.52 3.90 -2.63
N ILE A 96 -4.90 4.34 -1.43
CA ILE A 96 -4.80 5.75 -1.04
C ILE A 96 -3.39 6.34 -1.16
N HIS A 97 -2.35 5.50 -1.06
CA HIS A 97 -0.97 5.95 -1.12
C HIS A 97 -0.38 6.00 -2.54
N THR A 98 -0.90 5.17 -3.45
CA THR A 98 -0.29 4.96 -4.78
C THR A 98 -1.27 5.08 -5.92
N GLY A 99 -2.49 5.56 -5.65
CA GLY A 99 -3.62 5.60 -6.56
C GLY A 99 -4.23 4.22 -6.79
N ILE A 100 -3.42 3.21 -7.12
CA ILE A 100 -3.86 1.83 -7.35
C ILE A 100 -2.91 0.83 -6.69
N THR A 101 -3.41 -0.39 -6.48
CA THR A 101 -2.60 -1.61 -6.37
C THR A 101 -2.83 -2.43 -7.62
N ASN A 102 -1.73 -2.76 -8.30
CA ASN A 102 -1.67 -3.90 -9.21
C ASN A 102 -0.21 -4.36 -9.41
N ALA A 103 0.12 -5.08 -10.49
CA ALA A 103 1.38 -5.78 -10.72
C ALA A 103 2.64 -5.02 -10.26
N LEU A 104 2.75 -3.71 -10.56
CA LEU A 104 3.88 -2.89 -10.10
C LEU A 104 3.97 -2.84 -8.57
N LYS A 105 2.86 -2.50 -7.89
CA LYS A 105 2.80 -2.33 -6.43
C LYS A 105 2.98 -3.67 -5.68
N LEU A 106 2.66 -4.81 -6.30
CA LEU A 106 2.81 -6.13 -5.69
C LEU A 106 4.24 -6.37 -5.18
N GLN A 107 5.24 -5.90 -5.94
CA GLN A 107 6.66 -6.07 -5.61
C GLN A 107 7.05 -5.41 -4.28
N PHE A 108 6.25 -4.48 -3.79
CA PHE A 108 6.43 -3.87 -2.48
C PHE A 108 6.28 -4.86 -1.32
N GLY A 109 5.56 -5.97 -1.53
CA GLY A 109 5.47 -7.07 -0.58
C GLY A 109 6.77 -7.87 -0.45
N CYS A 110 7.72 -7.72 -1.36
CA CYS A 110 8.97 -8.49 -1.36
C CYS A 110 10.07 -7.83 -0.53
N LEU A 111 9.73 -7.12 0.55
CA LEU A 111 10.70 -6.48 1.46
C LEU A 111 10.84 -7.30 2.76
N PRO A 112 12.05 -7.37 3.37
CA PRO A 112 12.33 -8.31 4.46
C PRO A 112 11.51 -8.10 5.70
N ASP A 113 11.37 -6.84 6.11
CA ASP A 113 10.77 -6.49 7.38
C ASP A 113 9.90 -5.23 7.26
N TYR A 114 9.17 -4.93 8.34
CA TYR A 114 8.38 -3.70 8.38
C TYR A 114 9.25 -2.44 8.37
N PHE A 115 10.50 -2.50 8.83
CA PHE A 115 11.42 -1.36 8.78
C PHE A 115 11.72 -0.98 7.32
N TRP A 116 12.09 -1.95 6.48
CA TRP A 116 12.29 -1.75 5.05
C TRP A 116 11.01 -1.25 4.35
N MET A 117 9.86 -1.83 4.67
CA MET A 117 8.58 -1.34 4.13
C MET A 117 8.31 0.10 4.52
N ALA A 118 8.50 0.44 5.79
CA ALA A 118 8.25 1.77 6.32
C ALA A 118 9.18 2.83 5.68
N GLU A 119 10.47 2.53 5.53
CA GLU A 119 11.43 3.37 4.82
C GLU A 119 11.00 3.62 3.36
N CYS A 120 10.25 2.69 2.78
CA CYS A 120 9.72 2.82 1.43
C CYS A 120 8.46 3.69 1.33
N HIS A 121 7.70 3.91 2.41
CA HIS A 121 6.48 4.72 2.43
C HIS A 121 6.78 6.23 2.62
N ARG A 122 7.52 6.81 1.66
CA ARG A 122 7.85 8.24 1.59
C ARG A 122 7.43 8.84 0.24
N ASP A 123 7.71 10.12 0.05
CA ASP A 123 7.38 10.90 -1.16
C ASP A 123 7.93 10.32 -2.46
N ASP A 124 9.05 9.61 -2.38
CA ASP A 124 9.71 8.92 -3.48
C ASP A 124 9.18 7.49 -3.74
N ILE A 125 8.05 7.09 -3.15
CA ILE A 125 7.53 5.71 -3.21
C ILE A 125 7.39 5.16 -4.64
N TYR A 126 7.00 5.98 -5.61
CA TYR A 126 6.83 5.54 -7.01
C TYR A 126 8.15 5.06 -7.62
N GLN A 127 9.26 5.75 -7.33
CA GLN A 127 10.59 5.33 -7.76
C GLN A 127 11.00 4.03 -7.05
N LYS A 128 10.65 3.85 -5.79
CA LYS A 128 10.96 2.62 -5.05
C LYS A 128 10.21 1.41 -5.60
N ILE A 129 8.93 1.57 -5.91
CA ILE A 129 8.13 0.53 -6.58
C ILE A 129 8.77 0.17 -7.92
N THR A 130 9.16 1.17 -8.71
CA THR A 130 9.85 0.96 -9.98
C THR A 130 11.15 0.17 -9.79
N ASN A 131 11.98 0.55 -8.81
CA ASN A 131 13.23 -0.14 -8.50
C ASN A 131 13.00 -1.60 -8.08
N LEU A 132 11.98 -1.87 -7.27
CA LEU A 132 11.62 -3.24 -6.87
C LEU A 132 11.25 -4.11 -8.07
N ASN A 133 10.56 -3.56 -9.07
CA ASN A 133 10.25 -4.28 -10.31
C ASN A 133 11.52 -4.58 -11.13
N ILE A 134 12.49 -3.65 -11.18
CA ILE A 134 13.80 -3.87 -11.83
C ILE A 134 14.56 -5.05 -11.18
N ALA A 135 14.45 -5.17 -9.86
CA ALA A 135 15.22 -6.15 -9.09
C ALA A 135 14.58 -7.55 -9.07
N ASN A 136 13.27 -7.60 -8.80
CA ASN A 136 12.53 -8.86 -8.65
C ASN A 136 12.22 -9.53 -10.00
N LYS A 137 12.04 -8.73 -11.07
CA LYS A 137 11.82 -9.22 -12.44
C LYS A 137 10.77 -10.34 -12.55
N ALA A 138 9.57 -10.09 -12.02
CA ALA A 138 8.46 -11.01 -12.20
C ALA A 138 8.24 -11.33 -13.69
N THR A 139 8.07 -12.61 -13.99
CA THR A 139 7.96 -13.15 -15.35
C THR A 139 6.54 -13.00 -15.88
N TRP A 140 5.54 -13.19 -15.01
CA TRP A 140 4.14 -13.18 -15.37
C TRP A 140 3.28 -12.71 -14.20
N PHE A 141 2.09 -12.19 -14.50
CA PHE A 141 1.11 -11.82 -13.49
C PHE A 141 -0.27 -12.32 -13.88
N LEU A 142 -1.05 -12.73 -12.88
CA LEU A 142 -2.49 -12.95 -13.01
C LEU A 142 -3.21 -12.08 -11.97
N VAL A 143 -3.89 -11.06 -12.45
CA VAL A 143 -4.61 -10.12 -11.59
C VAL A 143 -5.95 -10.71 -11.17
N ASP A 144 -6.08 -10.96 -9.86
CA ASP A 144 -7.32 -11.42 -9.26
C ASP A 144 -8.25 -10.22 -8.98
N CYS A 145 -9.28 -10.10 -9.81
CA CYS A 145 -10.35 -9.11 -9.67
C CYS A 145 -11.70 -9.78 -9.43
N LEU A 146 -11.75 -10.95 -8.76
CA LEU A 146 -13.04 -11.50 -8.33
C LEU A 146 -13.74 -10.49 -7.43
N TYR A 147 -13.02 -10.08 -6.38
CA TYR A 147 -13.35 -8.93 -5.56
C TYR A 147 -12.34 -7.82 -5.83
N ALA A 148 -12.82 -6.57 -5.86
CA ALA A 148 -12.03 -5.37 -6.02
C ALA A 148 -12.35 -4.36 -4.91
N CYS A 149 -11.52 -3.33 -4.77
CA CYS A 149 -11.80 -2.24 -3.83
C CYS A 149 -11.61 -0.88 -4.51
N GLN A 150 -12.59 0.01 -4.35
CA GLN A 150 -12.51 1.41 -4.77
C GLN A 150 -12.24 2.34 -3.58
N GLY A 151 -12.12 3.65 -3.81
CA GLY A 151 -12.01 4.64 -2.75
C GLY A 151 -10.76 4.47 -1.88
N ASN A 152 -10.94 4.41 -0.56
CA ASN A 152 -9.84 4.54 0.41
C ASN A 152 -9.21 3.21 0.86
N GLY A 153 -9.03 2.27 -0.08
CA GLY A 153 -8.28 1.04 0.19
C GLY A 153 -6.85 1.32 0.71
N PRO A 154 -6.29 0.47 1.61
CA PRO A 154 -6.84 -0.78 2.13
C PRO A 154 -7.75 -0.64 3.36
N PHE A 155 -7.87 0.55 3.95
CA PHE A 155 -8.63 0.80 5.19
C PHE A 155 -9.90 1.60 4.92
N SER A 156 -10.59 1.30 3.82
CA SER A 156 -11.78 2.07 3.48
C SER A 156 -12.83 1.97 4.59
N PRO A 157 -13.35 3.11 5.07
CA PRO A 157 -14.44 3.13 6.05
C PRO A 157 -15.82 2.97 5.41
N TYR A 158 -15.89 2.82 4.09
CA TYR A 158 -17.14 2.80 3.33
C TYR A 158 -17.44 1.38 2.84
N PRO A 159 -18.53 0.74 3.29
CA PRO A 159 -18.86 -0.63 2.86
C PRO A 159 -18.99 -0.78 1.34
N ASP A 160 -19.46 0.25 0.64
CA ASP A 160 -19.64 0.29 -0.81
C ASP A 160 -18.31 0.35 -1.59
N ASP A 161 -17.19 0.57 -0.90
CA ASP A 161 -15.87 0.51 -1.52
C ASP A 161 -15.43 -0.93 -1.79
N LEU A 162 -16.06 -1.95 -1.16
CA LEU A 162 -15.78 -3.36 -1.42
C LEU A 162 -16.70 -3.90 -2.52
N ILE A 163 -16.16 -4.10 -3.71
CA ILE A 163 -16.88 -4.65 -4.86
C ILE A 163 -16.67 -6.16 -4.88
N LYS A 164 -17.74 -6.92 -4.59
CA LYS A 164 -17.67 -8.40 -4.43
C LYS A 164 -18.02 -9.17 -5.70
N ASP A 165 -18.44 -8.49 -6.75
CA ASP A 165 -18.97 -9.10 -7.97
C ASP A 165 -18.25 -8.59 -9.22
N PHE A 166 -16.99 -8.13 -9.07
CA PHE A 166 -16.25 -7.60 -10.21
C PHE A 166 -16.00 -8.69 -11.25
N ASN A 167 -15.65 -9.91 -10.79
CA ASN A 167 -15.65 -11.15 -11.59
C ASN A 167 -14.83 -11.08 -12.90
N VAL A 168 -13.70 -10.38 -12.85
CA VAL A 168 -12.76 -10.29 -13.97
C VAL A 168 -11.41 -10.83 -13.53
N MET A 169 -10.67 -11.41 -14.46
CA MET A 169 -9.25 -11.70 -14.30
C MET A 169 -8.55 -11.35 -15.60
N TYR A 170 -7.33 -10.85 -15.49
CA TYR A 170 -6.49 -10.56 -16.65
C TYR A 170 -5.04 -10.82 -16.29
N ALA A 171 -4.23 -11.12 -17.30
CA ALA A 171 -2.88 -11.62 -17.11
C ALA A 171 -1.94 -11.10 -18.18
N GLY A 172 -0.65 -11.08 -17.87
CA GLY A 172 0.38 -10.61 -18.79
C GLY A 172 1.77 -10.62 -18.18
N SER A 173 2.78 -10.44 -19.01
CA SER A 173 4.19 -10.36 -18.59
C SER A 173 4.65 -8.94 -18.28
N ASN A 174 3.98 -7.91 -18.81
CA ASN A 174 4.41 -6.52 -18.62
C ASN A 174 3.62 -5.84 -17.49
N PRO A 175 4.25 -5.49 -16.35
CA PRO A 175 3.54 -4.90 -15.21
C PRO A 175 3.03 -3.48 -15.50
N VAL A 176 3.72 -2.70 -16.32
CA VAL A 176 3.28 -1.35 -16.70
C VAL A 176 2.02 -1.41 -17.54
N ALA A 177 1.97 -2.34 -18.50
CA ALA A 177 0.79 -2.55 -19.33
C ALA A 177 -0.42 -3.04 -18.49
N LEU A 178 -0.20 -3.95 -17.54
CA LEU A 178 -1.26 -4.45 -16.65
C LEU A 178 -1.82 -3.37 -15.73
N ASP A 179 -0.97 -2.52 -15.16
CA ASP A 179 -1.42 -1.38 -14.34
C ASP A 179 -2.12 -0.32 -15.22
N THR A 180 -1.68 -0.11 -16.47
CA THR A 180 -2.37 0.78 -17.42
C THR A 180 -3.76 0.26 -17.79
N VAL A 181 -3.89 -1.03 -18.08
CA VAL A 181 -5.17 -1.71 -18.32
C VAL A 181 -6.03 -1.68 -17.05
N CYS A 182 -5.44 -1.79 -15.87
CA CYS A 182 -6.14 -1.61 -14.59
C CYS A 182 -6.82 -0.24 -14.52
N GLU A 183 -6.09 0.84 -14.84
CA GLU A 183 -6.65 2.20 -14.85
C GLU A 183 -7.81 2.33 -15.85
N ALA A 184 -7.70 1.68 -17.02
CA ALA A 184 -8.76 1.66 -18.03
C ALA A 184 -10.01 0.85 -17.59
N ILE A 185 -9.80 -0.31 -16.95
CA ILE A 185 -10.88 -1.15 -16.40
C ILE A 185 -11.59 -0.44 -15.25
N MET A 186 -10.87 0.33 -14.43
CA MET A 186 -11.51 1.18 -13.40
C MET A 186 -12.17 2.45 -13.97
N ASP A 187 -12.13 2.63 -15.31
CA ASP A 187 -12.70 3.75 -16.06
C ASP A 187 -12.09 5.11 -15.67
N TRP A 188 -10.75 5.19 -15.60
CA TRP A 188 -10.04 6.45 -15.41
C TRP A 188 -10.13 7.27 -16.70
N ASP A 189 -10.29 8.58 -16.56
CA ASP A 189 -10.43 9.48 -17.72
C ASP A 189 -9.19 9.43 -18.64
N GLN A 190 -8.01 9.19 -18.07
CA GLN A 190 -6.74 9.05 -18.79
C GLN A 190 -5.94 7.87 -18.20
N PRO A 191 -6.13 6.64 -18.70
CA PRO A 191 -5.34 5.48 -18.27
C PRO A 191 -3.85 5.68 -18.56
N GLY A 192 -3.01 5.16 -17.68
CA GLY A 192 -1.55 5.27 -17.78
C GLY A 192 -0.98 6.56 -17.19
N THR A 193 -1.81 7.34 -16.47
CA THR A 193 -1.41 8.60 -15.83
C THR A 193 -1.18 8.46 -14.33
N ASN A 194 -1.43 7.29 -13.75
CA ASN A 194 -1.00 7.04 -12.37
C ASN A 194 0.52 7.26 -12.24
N PRO A 195 0.99 7.99 -11.21
CA PRO A 195 2.42 8.25 -11.03
C PRO A 195 3.30 7.00 -10.99
N VAL A 196 2.80 5.85 -10.49
CA VAL A 196 3.57 4.60 -10.50
C VAL A 196 3.78 4.07 -11.92
N THR A 197 2.73 4.11 -12.74
CA THR A 197 2.75 3.64 -14.14
C THR A 197 3.64 4.54 -14.99
N VAL A 198 3.51 5.86 -14.83
CA VAL A 198 4.36 6.86 -15.52
C VAL A 198 5.82 6.70 -15.14
N CYS A 199 6.12 6.56 -13.84
CA CYS A 199 7.49 6.39 -13.35
C CYS A 199 8.12 5.11 -13.92
N ALA A 200 7.39 3.99 -13.88
CA ALA A 200 7.86 2.71 -14.39
C ALA A 200 8.10 2.72 -15.91
N ALA A 201 7.18 3.30 -16.69
CA ALA A 201 7.34 3.46 -18.14
C ALA A 201 8.57 4.31 -18.48
N ASN A 202 8.77 5.42 -17.78
CA ASN A 202 9.92 6.30 -17.98
C ASN A 202 11.26 5.65 -17.61
N ASN A 203 11.25 4.61 -16.77
CA ASN A 203 12.42 3.78 -16.46
C ASN A 203 12.56 2.55 -17.40
N GLY A 204 11.74 2.46 -18.47
CA GLY A 204 11.87 1.43 -19.50
C GLY A 204 11.29 0.06 -19.13
N LEU A 205 10.42 -0.03 -18.12
CA LEU A 205 9.81 -1.30 -17.70
C LEU A 205 8.67 -1.77 -18.62
N GLY A 206 8.18 -0.91 -19.51
CA GLY A 206 7.05 -1.20 -20.39
C GLY A 206 6.41 0.07 -20.94
N THR A 207 5.22 -0.08 -21.51
CA THR A 207 4.43 1.05 -22.03
C THR A 207 3.26 1.36 -21.11
N ASN A 208 3.03 2.65 -20.88
CA ASN A 208 1.84 3.18 -20.22
C ASN A 208 0.82 3.79 -21.20
N LYS A 209 0.97 3.52 -22.49
CA LYS A 209 0.06 3.99 -23.53
C LYS A 209 -0.90 2.88 -23.90
N LEU A 210 -2.19 3.09 -23.66
CA LEU A 210 -3.20 2.05 -23.83
C LEU A 210 -3.27 1.55 -25.28
N GLU A 211 -3.06 2.42 -26.26
CA GLU A 211 -3.06 2.11 -27.68
C GLU A 211 -1.88 1.24 -28.15
N GLU A 212 -0.80 1.15 -27.36
CA GLU A 212 0.34 0.27 -27.63
C GLU A 212 0.18 -1.12 -26.97
N ILE A 213 -0.91 -1.34 -26.23
CA ILE A 213 -1.17 -2.59 -25.50
C ILE A 213 -2.15 -3.46 -26.28
N GLU A 214 -1.71 -4.64 -26.69
CA GLU A 214 -2.59 -5.64 -27.28
C GLU A 214 -3.47 -6.28 -26.19
N ILE A 215 -4.79 -6.15 -26.35
CA ILE A 215 -5.78 -6.76 -25.47
C ILE A 215 -6.37 -7.98 -26.17
N VAL A 216 -6.12 -9.15 -25.62
CA VAL A 216 -6.69 -10.42 -26.08
C VAL A 216 -7.78 -10.86 -25.11
N GLY A 217 -8.92 -11.29 -25.63
CA GLY A 217 -10.08 -11.72 -24.83
C GLY A 217 -11.18 -10.66 -24.78
N GLU A 218 -11.78 -10.48 -23.60
CA GLU A 218 -12.91 -9.58 -23.42
C GLU A 218 -12.50 -8.10 -23.59
N PRO A 219 -13.20 -7.31 -24.43
CA PRO A 219 -12.91 -5.89 -24.58
C PRO A 219 -13.08 -5.11 -23.26
N ILE A 220 -12.18 -4.16 -22.98
CA ILE A 220 -12.25 -3.30 -21.77
C ILE A 220 -13.62 -2.62 -21.64
N ALA A 221 -14.22 -2.20 -22.76
CA ALA A 221 -15.52 -1.54 -22.79
C ALA A 221 -16.65 -2.37 -22.14
N ASN A 222 -16.53 -3.70 -22.13
CA ASN A 222 -17.55 -4.60 -21.60
C ASN A 222 -17.36 -4.92 -20.11
N VAL A 223 -16.16 -4.69 -19.57
CA VAL A 223 -15.81 -5.02 -18.18
C VAL A 223 -15.53 -3.80 -17.32
N LYS A 224 -15.32 -2.62 -17.93
CA LYS A 224 -14.96 -1.42 -17.18
C LYS A 224 -16.09 -0.98 -16.25
N ARG A 225 -15.73 -0.51 -15.07
CA ARG A 225 -16.66 0.12 -14.12
C ARG A 225 -15.99 1.34 -13.51
N ARG A 226 -16.72 2.45 -13.39
CA ARG A 226 -16.23 3.66 -12.76
C ARG A 226 -16.00 3.44 -11.27
N PHE A 227 -14.74 3.43 -10.85
CA PHE A 227 -14.41 3.38 -9.43
C PHE A 227 -14.28 4.80 -8.86
N ASN A 228 -14.61 4.92 -7.58
CA ASN A 228 -14.23 6.09 -6.79
C ASN A 228 -12.70 6.11 -6.64
N LYS A 229 -12.07 7.27 -6.93
CA LYS A 229 -10.65 7.49 -6.63
C LYS A 229 -10.46 7.64 -5.12
N ALA A 230 -9.22 7.49 -4.67
CA ALA A 230 -8.86 7.77 -3.29
C ALA A 230 -9.13 9.24 -2.95
N ASP A 231 -9.66 9.48 -1.76
CA ASP A 231 -9.88 10.79 -1.18
C ASP A 231 -8.95 10.99 0.01
N THR A 232 -8.03 11.96 -0.13
CA THR A 232 -7.04 12.34 0.88
C THR A 232 -7.40 13.62 1.63
N ALA A 233 -8.64 14.10 1.52
CA ALA A 233 -9.11 15.24 2.30
C ALA A 233 -8.94 14.97 3.80
N LEU A 234 -8.52 15.98 4.55
CA LEU A 234 -8.30 15.89 6.00
C LEU A 234 -9.23 16.83 6.78
N THR A 235 -9.60 17.95 6.18
CA THR A 235 -10.40 19.01 6.80
C THR A 235 -11.88 18.74 6.58
N GLY A 236 -12.68 18.76 7.64
CA GLY A 236 -14.15 18.65 7.54
C GLY A 236 -14.67 17.26 7.18
N VAL A 237 -13.87 16.22 7.36
CA VAL A 237 -14.23 14.82 7.01
C VAL A 237 -14.86 14.07 8.20
N PHE A 238 -14.40 14.34 9.42
CA PHE A 238 -14.84 13.62 10.62
C PHE A 238 -15.33 14.61 11.68
N GLU A 239 -16.50 14.33 12.25
CA GLU A 239 -17.04 15.11 13.36
C GLU A 239 -16.11 15.05 14.58
N GLY A 240 -15.93 16.19 15.26
CA GLY A 240 -15.04 16.28 16.43
C GLY A 240 -13.55 16.16 16.13
N VAL A 241 -13.14 16.10 14.86
CA VAL A 241 -11.73 16.10 14.44
C VAL A 241 -11.41 17.34 13.62
N ASN A 242 -10.47 18.13 14.11
CA ASN A 242 -9.90 19.27 13.40
C ASN A 242 -8.49 18.91 12.91
N VAL A 243 -8.24 19.01 11.61
CA VAL A 243 -6.89 18.81 11.06
C VAL A 243 -6.39 20.12 10.48
N VAL A 244 -5.38 20.71 11.11
CA VAL A 244 -4.74 21.95 10.65
C VAL A 244 -3.60 21.57 9.71
N VAL A 245 -3.91 21.64 8.41
CA VAL A 245 -3.01 21.20 7.34
C VAL A 245 -2.15 22.38 6.87
N GLY A 246 -0.84 22.27 7.09
CA GLY A 246 0.18 23.13 6.50
C GLY A 246 0.75 22.55 5.21
N SER A 247 1.99 22.90 4.87
CA SER A 247 2.70 22.27 3.74
C SER A 247 3.11 20.84 4.09
N ALA A 248 2.21 19.89 3.86
CA ALA A 248 2.37 18.47 4.12
C ALA A 248 2.60 17.70 2.81
N CYS A 249 3.53 16.73 2.81
CA CYS A 249 3.73 15.83 1.68
C CYS A 249 2.50 14.93 1.46
N GLU A 250 2.14 14.73 0.20
CA GLU A 250 0.92 14.02 -0.21
C GLU A 250 1.01 12.53 0.16
N PRO A 251 1.93 11.72 -0.41
CA PRO A 251 2.21 10.34 0.00
C PRO A 251 3.02 10.27 1.32
N GLY A 252 2.90 11.23 2.22
CA GLY A 252 3.49 11.14 3.55
C GLY A 252 2.46 11.46 4.60
N CYS A 253 2.56 12.66 5.19
CA CYS A 253 1.68 13.01 6.29
C CYS A 253 0.21 13.05 5.89
N ARG A 254 -0.13 13.52 4.68
CA ARG A 254 -1.54 13.63 4.27
C ARG A 254 -2.22 12.27 4.21
N VAL A 255 -1.65 11.35 3.42
CA VAL A 255 -2.19 10.00 3.30
C VAL A 255 -2.17 9.26 4.64
N LEU A 256 -1.11 9.33 5.43
CA LEU A 256 -1.04 8.55 6.68
C LEU A 256 -1.96 9.06 7.78
N VAL A 257 -2.14 10.39 7.88
CA VAL A 257 -3.17 10.93 8.79
C VAL A 257 -4.55 10.51 8.32
N ARG A 258 -4.85 10.58 7.01
CA ARG A 258 -6.15 10.13 6.48
C ARG A 258 -6.38 8.64 6.73
N MET A 259 -5.40 7.79 6.45
CA MET A 259 -5.48 6.35 6.70
C MET A 259 -5.72 6.04 8.18
N ALA A 260 -5.03 6.74 9.09
CA ALA A 260 -5.23 6.55 10.52
C ALA A 260 -6.64 6.99 10.96
N LEU A 261 -7.15 8.11 10.45
CA LEU A 261 -8.51 8.57 10.75
C LEU A 261 -9.58 7.65 10.17
N ASP A 262 -9.39 7.14 8.95
CA ASP A 262 -10.28 6.13 8.36
C ASP A 262 -10.31 4.85 9.24
N ALA A 263 -9.15 4.36 9.68
CA ALA A 263 -9.06 3.21 10.59
C ALA A 263 -9.72 3.48 11.96
N LEU A 264 -9.52 4.66 12.53
CA LEU A 264 -10.16 5.09 13.79
C LEU A 264 -11.68 5.21 13.65
N LYS A 265 -12.18 5.61 12.47
CA LYS A 265 -13.61 5.62 12.15
C LYS A 265 -14.18 4.19 12.08
N VAL A 266 -13.52 3.31 11.33
CA VAL A 266 -13.92 1.89 11.21
C VAL A 266 -14.01 1.22 12.57
N ASN A 267 -13.04 1.47 13.44
CA ASN A 267 -12.98 0.89 14.78
C ASN A 267 -13.92 1.58 15.79
N GLY A 268 -14.75 2.53 15.36
CA GLY A 268 -15.68 3.27 16.23
C GLY A 268 -15.00 4.23 17.22
N VAL A 269 -13.68 4.38 17.16
CA VAL A 269 -12.89 5.19 18.10
C VAL A 269 -13.26 6.65 18.00
N LEU A 270 -13.46 7.19 16.79
CA LEU A 270 -13.82 8.60 16.62
C LEU A 270 -15.20 8.91 17.21
N ALA A 271 -16.18 8.02 17.05
CA ALA A 271 -17.55 8.24 17.50
C ALA A 271 -17.70 8.25 19.04
N ARG A 272 -16.80 7.59 19.76
CA ARG A 272 -16.82 7.52 21.24
C ARG A 272 -16.00 8.61 21.93
N ARG A 273 -15.34 9.49 21.17
CA ARG A 273 -14.51 10.56 21.76
C ARG A 273 -15.37 11.61 22.46
N LYS A 274 -14.98 11.94 23.70
CA LYS A 274 -15.62 13.00 24.49
C LYS A 274 -14.99 14.38 24.28
N LYS A 275 -13.74 14.42 23.84
CA LYS A 275 -12.98 15.64 23.56
C LYS A 275 -12.70 15.76 22.07
N PRO A 276 -12.71 16.98 21.51
CA PRO A 276 -12.25 17.18 20.14
C PRO A 276 -10.80 16.71 20.00
N LEU A 277 -10.44 16.29 18.79
CA LEU A 277 -9.08 15.92 18.41
C LEU A 277 -8.56 16.96 17.43
N THR A 278 -7.46 17.65 17.76
CA THR A 278 -6.79 18.54 16.82
C THR A 278 -5.46 17.95 16.37
N ILE A 279 -5.23 17.82 15.05
CA ILE A 279 -3.98 17.33 14.48
C ILE A 279 -3.34 18.44 13.63
N PHE A 280 -2.17 18.92 14.03
CA PHE A 280 -1.31 19.78 13.21
C PHE A 280 -0.42 18.93 12.33
N THR A 281 -0.42 19.16 11.01
CA THR A 281 0.47 18.43 10.10
C THR A 281 1.03 19.28 8.98
N GLY A 282 2.29 19.04 8.61
CA GLY A 282 3.02 19.87 7.64
C GLY A 282 3.49 21.22 8.21
N LEU A 283 4.25 21.97 7.41
CA LEU A 283 4.78 23.27 7.81
C LEU A 283 3.65 24.29 8.01
N GLN A 284 3.52 24.82 9.22
CA GLN A 284 2.49 25.79 9.58
C GLN A 284 2.92 27.23 9.21
N PHE A 285 1.95 28.06 8.84
CA PHE A 285 2.18 29.44 8.39
C PHE A 285 1.59 30.45 9.38
N GLU A 286 2.13 31.68 9.38
CA GLU A 286 1.60 32.78 10.18
C GLU A 286 0.36 33.42 9.52
N PRO A 287 -0.63 33.89 10.29
CA PRO A 287 -0.72 33.78 11.75
C PRO A 287 -1.02 32.33 12.19
N TYR A 288 -0.29 31.87 13.20
CA TYR A 288 -0.48 30.51 13.73
C TYR A 288 -1.84 30.36 14.43
N VAL A 289 -2.44 29.18 14.29
CA VAL A 289 -3.64 28.77 15.03
C VAL A 289 -3.24 28.41 16.47
N LYS A 290 -3.69 29.21 17.44
CA LYS A 290 -3.27 29.17 18.86
C LYS A 290 -4.42 28.91 19.85
N ASP A 291 -5.60 28.64 19.33
CA ASP A 291 -6.87 28.47 20.02
C ASP A 291 -7.45 27.05 19.82
N ALA A 292 -6.59 26.06 19.51
CA ALA A 292 -7.02 24.68 19.40
C ALA A 292 -7.40 24.10 20.79
N GLU A 293 -8.48 23.34 20.82
CA GLU A 293 -9.01 22.71 22.03
C GLU A 293 -8.95 21.17 21.95
N GLY A 294 -9.11 20.51 23.10
CA GLY A 294 -9.18 19.05 23.22
C GLY A 294 -7.81 18.38 23.26
N ASP A 295 -7.74 17.16 22.72
CA ASP A 295 -6.48 16.43 22.62
C ASP A 295 -5.74 16.91 21.37
N ILE A 296 -4.49 17.37 21.54
CA ILE A 296 -3.71 17.98 20.47
C ILE A 296 -2.56 17.06 20.06
N ILE A 297 -2.41 16.86 18.76
CA ILE A 297 -1.36 16.08 18.13
C ILE A 297 -0.57 16.96 17.18
N VAL A 298 0.76 16.91 17.29
CA VAL A 298 1.69 17.50 16.32
C VAL A 298 2.31 16.36 15.51
N TYR A 299 1.93 16.26 14.24
CA TYR A 299 2.29 15.15 13.35
C TYR A 299 3.23 15.62 12.24
N GLY A 300 4.48 15.18 12.27
CA GLY A 300 5.53 15.60 11.33
C GLY A 300 6.48 16.62 11.94
N ASP A 301 7.76 16.50 11.60
CA ASP A 301 8.79 17.47 12.03
C ASP A 301 8.54 18.88 11.48
N CYS A 302 7.90 18.98 10.31
CA CYS A 302 7.49 20.26 9.75
C CYS A 302 6.46 20.99 10.63
N ALA A 303 5.67 20.27 11.43
CA ALA A 303 4.69 20.84 12.35
C ALA A 303 5.27 21.15 13.75
N LYS A 304 6.53 20.78 14.02
CA LYS A 304 7.16 20.82 15.36
C LYS A 304 7.07 22.19 16.04
N LYS A 305 7.09 23.29 15.27
CA LYS A 305 6.95 24.66 15.80
C LYS A 305 5.67 24.87 16.62
N MET A 306 4.62 24.09 16.36
CA MET A 306 3.37 24.17 17.13
C MET A 306 3.53 23.75 18.59
N LEU A 307 4.58 23.00 18.95
CA LEU A 307 4.90 22.67 20.33
C LEU A 307 5.27 23.90 21.18
N GLU A 308 5.69 25.02 20.57
CA GLU A 308 5.90 26.29 21.28
C GLU A 308 4.58 26.87 21.83
N PHE A 309 3.46 26.58 21.17
CA PHE A 309 2.12 27.03 21.59
C PHE A 309 1.36 25.95 22.36
N TYR A 310 1.66 24.67 22.10
CA TYR A 310 1.03 23.52 22.73
C TYR A 310 2.09 22.54 23.28
N PRO A 311 2.77 22.89 24.38
CA PRO A 311 3.89 22.09 24.91
C PRO A 311 3.49 20.67 25.37
N ASP A 312 2.22 20.48 25.74
CA ASP A 312 1.67 19.20 26.19
C ASP A 312 1.10 18.34 25.05
N ALA A 313 1.15 18.83 23.80
CA ALA A 313 0.63 18.08 22.66
C ALA A 313 1.43 16.80 22.41
N LYS A 314 0.75 15.74 21.99
CA LYS A 314 1.43 14.50 21.57
C LYS A 314 2.19 14.75 20.29
N TYR A 315 3.51 14.70 20.37
CA TYR A 315 4.39 14.81 19.22
C TYR A 315 4.62 13.43 18.57
N PHE A 316 4.30 13.34 17.28
CA PHE A 316 4.77 12.30 16.38
C PHE A 316 5.77 12.97 15.43
N GLY A 317 7.06 12.76 15.69
CA GLY A 317 8.20 13.36 14.99
C GLY A 317 9.43 12.45 14.94
N SER A 318 10.56 12.97 14.46
CA SER A 318 11.85 12.31 14.65
C SER A 318 12.25 12.29 16.14
N SER A 319 12.83 11.18 16.56
CA SER A 319 13.39 10.96 17.90
C SER A 319 14.69 10.15 17.83
N GLU A 320 15.38 9.95 18.95
CA GLU A 320 16.55 9.08 19.00
C GLU A 320 16.22 7.63 18.60
N GLU A 321 15.05 7.14 19.03
CA GLU A 321 14.52 5.81 18.72
C GLU A 321 13.98 5.71 17.29
N HIS A 322 13.45 6.81 16.76
CA HIS A 322 12.82 6.89 15.44
C HIS A 322 13.38 8.07 14.66
N LYS A 323 14.63 7.93 14.21
CA LYS A 323 15.37 8.94 13.46
C LYS A 323 14.69 9.39 12.15
N PRO A 324 14.02 8.51 11.38
CA PRO A 324 13.32 8.92 10.17
C PRO A 324 12.08 9.78 10.48
N CYS A 325 11.63 10.56 9.49
CA CYS A 325 10.43 11.40 9.64
C CYS A 325 9.19 10.58 10.01
N THR A 326 8.29 11.20 10.78
CA THR A 326 7.02 10.67 11.32
C THR A 326 6.30 9.61 10.49
N PRO A 327 6.06 9.81 9.17
CA PRO A 327 5.35 8.83 8.34
C PRO A 327 5.82 7.37 8.47
N ILE A 328 7.10 7.17 8.75
CA ILE A 328 7.74 5.86 8.74
C ILE A 328 7.32 5.02 9.96
N TRP A 329 7.17 5.64 11.13
CA TRP A 329 6.94 4.90 12.37
C TRP A 329 5.55 5.11 12.96
N SER A 330 4.87 6.22 12.64
CA SER A 330 3.55 6.55 13.19
C SER A 330 2.41 5.63 12.72
N ASN A 331 2.64 4.76 11.74
CA ASN A 331 1.69 3.74 11.30
C ASN A 331 1.95 2.36 11.96
N LYS A 332 2.88 2.27 12.92
CA LYS A 332 3.16 1.01 13.63
C LYS A 332 1.99 0.62 14.55
N PRO A 333 1.57 -0.66 14.57
CA PRO A 333 0.40 -1.11 15.35
C PRO A 333 0.43 -0.83 16.85
N VAL A 334 1.62 -0.72 17.47
CA VAL A 334 1.77 -0.58 18.93
C VAL A 334 1.94 0.89 19.35
N ILE A 335 2.65 1.69 18.56
CA ILE A 335 3.11 3.02 18.96
C ILE A 335 2.59 4.14 18.05
N GLY A 336 1.86 3.79 16.99
CA GLY A 336 1.39 4.70 15.98
C GLY A 336 0.25 5.62 16.42
N LEU A 337 -0.26 6.39 15.46
CA LEU A 337 -1.35 7.33 15.66
C LEU A 337 -2.65 6.62 16.07
N VAL A 338 -2.99 5.51 15.40
CA VAL A 338 -4.19 4.72 15.71
C VAL A 338 -4.18 4.18 17.16
N PRO A 339 -3.17 3.42 17.62
CA PRO A 339 -3.16 2.92 18.99
C PRO A 339 -3.11 4.04 20.03
N TYR A 340 -2.42 5.16 19.76
CA TYR A 340 -2.41 6.31 20.67
C TYR A 340 -3.79 6.97 20.80
N VAL A 341 -4.47 7.28 19.69
CA VAL A 341 -5.80 7.89 19.76
C VAL A 341 -6.80 6.93 20.40
N THR A 342 -6.64 5.62 20.18
CA THR A 342 -7.43 4.58 20.83
C THR A 342 -7.23 4.58 22.35
N SER A 343 -5.98 4.70 22.84
CA SER A 343 -5.68 4.65 24.29
C SER A 343 -6.21 5.84 25.07
N ILE A 344 -6.32 7.01 24.44
CA ILE A 344 -6.93 8.21 25.04
C ILE A 344 -8.45 8.28 24.81
N SER A 345 -9.04 7.24 24.20
CA SER A 345 -10.48 7.11 23.92
C SER A 345 -11.00 5.73 24.38
N PRO A 346 -10.87 5.39 25.68
CA PRO A 346 -11.22 4.06 26.19
C PRO A 346 -12.72 3.76 26.04
N GLU A 347 -13.04 2.47 25.92
CA GLU A 347 -14.41 1.97 25.98
C GLU A 347 -14.93 2.11 27.42
N GLU A 348 -16.19 2.56 27.58
CA GLU A 348 -16.85 2.65 28.90
C GLU A 348 -17.24 1.30 29.47
#